data_AF-A0A942ADS6-F1
#
_entry.id   AF-A0A942ADS6-F1
#
_cell.length_a   1.000
_cell.length_b   1.000
_cell.length_c   1.000
_cell.angle_alpha   90.00
_cell.angle_beta   90.00
_cell.angle_gamma   90.00
#
_symmetry.space_group_name_H-M   'P 1'
#
loop_
_entity.id
_entity.type
_entity.pdbx_description
1 polymer ?
#
loop_
_entity_poly.entity_id
_entity_poly.type
_entity_poly.pdbx_seq_one_letter_code
_entity_poly.pdbx_strand_id
1 'polypeptide(L)'
;MPSLLGYVEREHKLPEHLTFSLAALMALYHGGHLKDGALECLRDGQPYTLRDDAAVLAFFAENDQKPAAELTRMFLSSTDFFGQDLTQVPGLETAVATALKDVLARGMRAVMTERFGG
;
A
#
# COMPACT_ATOMS: atom_id res chain seq x y z
N MET A 1 12.53 -1.92 7.65
CA MET A 1 11.79 -0.77 8.21
C MET A 1 11.80 -0.80 9.75
N PRO A 2 12.79 -0.18 10.42
CA PRO A 2 12.85 -0.15 11.90
C PRO A 2 11.86 0.84 12.53
N SER A 3 11.43 1.87 11.77
CA SER A 3 10.66 2.99 12.29
C SER A 3 9.20 2.69 12.62
N LEU A 4 8.53 1.80 11.87
CA LEU A 4 7.13 1.45 12.13
C LEU A 4 7.00 0.56 13.37
N LEU A 5 7.78 -0.51 13.46
CA LEU A 5 7.78 -1.38 14.63
C LEU A 5 8.25 -0.64 15.88
N GLY A 6 9.33 0.13 15.78
CA GLY A 6 9.81 0.93 16.91
C GLY A 6 8.77 1.95 17.39
N TYR A 7 7.91 2.46 16.49
CA TYR A 7 6.80 3.32 16.90
C TYR A 7 5.68 2.53 17.59
N VAL A 8 5.27 1.40 17.04
CA VAL A 8 4.22 0.55 17.65
C VAL A 8 4.65 0.03 19.02
N GLU A 9 5.90 -0.42 19.17
CA GLU A 9 6.45 -0.88 20.45
C GLU A 9 6.50 0.25 21.49
N ARG A 10 6.81 1.48 21.08
CA ARG A 10 6.95 2.63 21.98
C ARG A 10 5.61 3.27 22.34
N GLU A 11 4.76 3.52 21.35
CA GLU A 11 3.53 4.30 21.49
C GLU A 11 2.29 3.41 21.65
N HIS A 12 2.41 2.09 21.44
CA HIS A 12 1.29 1.13 21.43
C HIS A 12 0.15 1.54 20.50
N LYS A 13 0.45 2.38 19.51
CA LYS A 13 -0.48 2.92 18.54
C LYS A 13 0.07 2.73 17.14
N LEU A 14 -0.84 2.44 16.21
CA LEU A 14 -0.50 2.37 14.81
C LEU A 14 -0.22 3.79 14.30
N PRO A 15 0.93 4.01 13.64
CA PRO A 15 1.19 5.29 13.01
C PRO A 15 0.22 5.45 11.84
N GLU A 16 -0.84 6.25 12.02
CA GLU A 16 -1.90 6.43 11.02
C GLU A 16 -1.36 6.93 9.67
N HIS A 17 -0.42 7.87 9.70
CA HIS A 17 0.25 8.36 8.49
C HIS A 17 1.00 7.26 7.75
N LEU A 18 1.78 6.43 8.44
CA LEU A 18 2.53 5.34 7.80
C LEU A 18 1.60 4.25 7.27
N THR A 19 0.56 3.91 8.04
CA THR A 19 -0.49 2.97 7.62
C THR A 19 -1.16 3.45 6.34
N PHE A 20 -1.52 4.73 6.28
CA PHE A 20 -2.08 5.34 5.09
C PHE A 20 -1.08 5.38 3.94
N SER A 21 0.20 5.69 4.20
CA SER A 21 1.25 5.67 3.17
C SER A 21 1.41 4.29 2.53
N LEU A 22 1.29 3.20 3.30
CA LEU A 22 1.31 1.83 2.76
C LEU A 22 0.11 1.57 1.84
N ALA A 23 -1.09 1.90 2.29
CA ALA A 23 -2.30 1.77 1.48
C ALA A 23 -2.23 2.64 0.21
N ALA A 24 -1.68 3.84 0.34
CA ALA A 24 -1.51 4.77 -0.76
C ALA A 24 -0.54 4.23 -1.83
N LEU A 25 0.56 3.61 -1.38
CA LEU A 25 1.54 2.97 -2.23
C LEU A 25 0.92 1.79 -2.99
N MET A 26 0.18 0.93 -2.29
CA MET A 26 -0.56 -0.18 -2.91
C MET A 26 -1.55 0.29 -3.97
N ALA A 27 -2.30 1.37 -3.69
CA ALA A 27 -3.22 1.96 -4.65
C ALA A 27 -2.52 2.54 -5.89
N LEU A 28 -1.27 2.97 -5.74
CA LEU A 28 -0.46 3.52 -6.82
C LEU A 28 -0.01 2.42 -7.80
N TYR A 29 0.32 1.23 -7.29
CA TYR A 29 0.66 0.08 -8.13
C TYR A 29 -0.56 -0.68 -8.66
N HIS A 30 -1.75 -0.44 -8.11
CA HIS A 30 -2.98 -1.11 -8.54
C HIS A 30 -3.40 -0.68 -9.95
N GLY A 31 -3.85 -1.64 -10.75
CA GLY A 31 -4.23 -1.45 -12.15
C GLY A 31 -3.07 -1.11 -13.09
N GLY A 32 -1.83 -1.31 -12.62
CA GLY A 32 -0.62 -1.04 -13.39
C GLY A 32 -0.22 -2.19 -14.31
N HIS A 33 0.28 -1.87 -15.50
CA HIS A 33 0.83 -2.85 -16.42
C HIS A 33 2.36 -2.81 -16.41
N LEU A 34 2.99 -3.94 -16.08
CA LEU A 34 4.44 -4.06 -16.12
C LEU A 34 4.93 -4.11 -17.58
N LYS A 35 5.79 -3.16 -17.95
CA LYS A 35 6.34 -3.02 -19.30
C LYS A 35 7.74 -2.44 -19.23
N ASP A 36 8.68 -3.09 -19.90
CA ASP A 36 10.09 -2.67 -19.98
C ASP A 36 10.74 -2.37 -18.60
N GLY A 37 10.35 -3.14 -17.56
CA GLY A 37 10.86 -2.98 -16.20
C GLY A 37 10.27 -1.79 -15.44
N ALA A 38 9.19 -1.19 -15.94
CA ALA A 38 8.44 -0.15 -15.25
C ALA A 38 6.95 -0.47 -15.24
N LEU A 39 6.23 0.06 -14.26
CA LEU A 39 4.79 -0.15 -14.15
C LEU A 39 4.07 1.07 -14.75
N GLU A 40 3.39 0.87 -15.88
CA GLU A 40 2.52 1.89 -16.50
C GLU A 40 1.16 1.87 -15.79
N CYS A 41 0.90 2.90 -14.99
CA CYS A 41 -0.36 3.07 -14.26
C CYS A 41 -1.15 4.25 -14.83
N LEU A 42 -2.44 4.33 -14.50
CA LEU A 42 -3.31 5.44 -14.88
C LEU A 42 -3.80 6.17 -13.63
N ARG A 43 -3.58 7.48 -13.56
CA ARG A 43 -4.09 8.34 -12.50
C ARG A 43 -4.98 9.39 -13.12
N ASP A 44 -6.26 9.39 -12.77
CA ASP A 44 -7.25 10.31 -13.35
C ASP A 44 -7.25 10.30 -14.90
N GLY A 45 -7.01 9.12 -15.49
CA GLY A 45 -6.89 8.94 -16.95
C GLY A 45 -5.56 9.39 -17.56
N GLN A 46 -4.63 9.94 -16.77
CA GLN A 46 -3.28 10.27 -17.22
C GLN A 46 -2.33 9.10 -16.96
N PRO A 47 -1.65 8.57 -18.00
CA PRO A 47 -0.66 7.53 -17.82
C PRO A 47 0.56 8.09 -17.09
N TYR A 48 1.09 7.32 -16.14
CA TYR A 48 2.33 7.62 -15.45
C TYR A 48 3.13 6.33 -15.26
N THR A 49 4.45 6.49 -15.23
CA THR A 49 5.37 5.37 -15.15
C THR A 49 5.99 5.30 -13.76
N LEU A 50 5.84 4.17 -13.11
CA LEU A 50 6.47 3.84 -11.84
C LEU A 50 7.73 3.02 -12.09
N ARG A 51 8.86 3.53 -11.58
CA ARG A 51 10.12 2.81 -11.55
C ARG A 51 10.46 2.54 -10.10
N ASP A 52 10.33 1.29 -9.73
CA ASP A 52 10.57 0.80 -8.39
C ASP A 52 11.22 -0.57 -8.46
N ASP A 53 11.36 -1.25 -7.34
CA ASP A 53 11.89 -2.61 -7.27
C ASP A 53 11.11 -3.57 -8.18
N ALA A 54 11.82 -4.28 -9.07
CA ALA A 54 11.20 -5.15 -10.06
C ALA A 54 10.33 -6.24 -9.41
N ALA A 55 10.74 -6.73 -8.22
CA ALA A 55 9.98 -7.69 -7.44
C ALA A 55 8.64 -7.10 -6.94
N VAL A 56 8.63 -5.83 -6.52
CA VAL A 56 7.41 -5.13 -6.07
C VAL A 56 6.48 -4.92 -7.26
N LEU A 57 7.02 -4.41 -8.38
CA LEU A 57 6.21 -4.15 -9.58
C LEU A 57 5.60 -5.44 -10.15
N ALA A 58 6.38 -6.53 -10.22
CA ALA A 58 5.89 -7.84 -10.66
C ALA A 58 4.83 -8.39 -9.69
N PHE A 59 5.07 -8.29 -8.38
CA PHE A 59 4.10 -8.71 -7.37
C PHE A 59 2.75 -8.02 -7.55
N PHE A 60 2.71 -6.70 -7.72
CA PHE A 60 1.45 -5.98 -7.90
C PHE A 60 0.81 -6.30 -9.26
N ALA A 61 1.59 -6.41 -10.34
CA ALA A 61 1.07 -6.76 -11.66
C ALA A 61 0.44 -8.18 -11.69
N GLU A 62 1.02 -9.14 -10.96
CA GLU A 62 0.51 -10.51 -10.85
C GLU A 62 -0.71 -10.64 -9.93
N ASN A 63 -0.80 -9.77 -8.91
CA ASN A 63 -1.83 -9.85 -7.87
C ASN A 63 -2.92 -8.76 -8.01
N ASP A 64 -2.91 -7.99 -9.09
CA ASP A 64 -3.84 -6.88 -9.34
C ASP A 64 -5.33 -7.29 -9.26
N GLN A 65 -5.65 -8.50 -9.70
CA GLN A 65 -7.02 -9.02 -9.72
C GLN A 65 -7.52 -9.50 -8.35
N LYS A 66 -6.66 -9.50 -7.32
CA LYS A 66 -7.04 -9.95 -5.98
C LYS A 66 -7.81 -8.88 -5.22
N PRO A 67 -8.70 -9.27 -4.29
CA PRO A 67 -9.35 -8.32 -3.39
C PRO A 67 -8.33 -7.51 -2.60
N ALA A 68 -8.63 -6.22 -2.36
CA ALA A 68 -7.75 -5.31 -1.62
C ALA A 68 -7.26 -5.88 -0.27
N ALA A 69 -8.13 -6.60 0.46
CA ALA A 69 -7.76 -7.25 1.72
C ALA A 69 -6.71 -8.36 1.53
N GLU A 70 -6.87 -9.21 0.52
CA GLU A 70 -5.93 -10.30 0.23
C GLU A 70 -4.59 -9.74 -0.26
N LEU A 71 -4.63 -8.76 -1.17
CA LEU A 71 -3.43 -8.05 -1.65
C LEU A 71 -2.70 -7.38 -0.48
N THR A 72 -3.42 -6.74 0.44
CA THR A 72 -2.85 -6.10 1.64
C THR A 72 -2.15 -7.13 2.51
N ARG A 73 -2.80 -8.24 2.80
CA ARG A 73 -2.22 -9.30 3.61
C ARG A 73 -0.95 -9.85 2.97
N MET A 74 -0.99 -10.20 1.68
CA MET A 74 0.16 -10.72 0.96
C MET A 74 1.33 -9.73 0.97
N PHE A 75 1.06 -8.46 0.70
CA PHE A 75 2.07 -7.40 0.70
C PHE A 75 2.70 -7.24 2.10
N LEU A 76 1.89 -7.06 3.14
CA LEU A 76 2.35 -6.87 4.51
C LEU A 76 3.05 -8.10 5.10
N SER A 77 2.67 -9.31 4.67
CA SER A 77 3.33 -10.55 5.09
C SER A 77 4.65 -10.83 4.38
N SER A 78 4.96 -10.06 3.33
CA SER A 78 6.17 -10.24 2.54
C SER A 78 7.41 -9.83 3.34
N THR A 79 8.13 -10.85 3.82
CA THR A 79 9.43 -10.66 4.46
C THR A 79 10.47 -10.13 3.49
N ASP A 80 10.32 -10.35 2.19
CA ASP A 80 11.27 -9.84 1.19
C ASP A 80 11.17 -8.31 1.04
N PHE A 81 9.97 -7.75 1.18
CA PHE A 81 9.75 -6.31 1.11
C PHE A 81 10.10 -5.61 2.43
N PHE A 82 9.77 -6.23 3.56
CA PHE A 82 9.82 -5.56 4.86
C PHE A 82 10.89 -6.09 5.81
N GLY A 83 11.52 -7.22 5.48
CA GLY A 83 12.41 -8.00 6.34
C GLY A 83 11.68 -8.86 7.38
N GLN A 84 10.35 -8.72 7.47
CA GLN A 84 9.50 -9.34 8.49
C GLN A 84 8.03 -9.30 8.08
N ASP A 85 7.23 -10.13 8.73
CA ASP A 85 5.78 -10.14 8.57
C ASP A 85 5.14 -9.00 9.37
N LEU A 86 4.65 -7.97 8.67
CA LEU A 86 3.94 -6.85 9.29
C LEU A 86 2.49 -7.19 9.69
N THR A 87 1.91 -8.29 9.20
CA THR A 87 0.58 -8.74 9.63
C THR A 87 0.56 -9.19 11.09
N GLN A 88 1.73 -9.47 11.66
CA GLN A 88 1.90 -9.70 13.10
C GLN A 88 1.57 -8.47 13.95
N VAL A 89 1.54 -7.28 13.35
CA VAL A 89 1.15 -6.04 14.04
C VAL A 89 -0.38 -5.98 14.15
N PRO A 90 -0.95 -6.06 15.37
CA PRO A 90 -2.40 -6.10 15.55
C PRO A 90 -3.09 -4.86 14.97
N GLY A 91 -4.08 -5.08 14.10
CA GLY A 91 -4.88 -4.02 13.48
C GLY A 91 -4.23 -3.32 12.29
N LEU A 92 -2.94 -3.56 11.99
CA LEU A 92 -2.27 -2.94 10.85
C LEU A 92 -2.87 -3.39 9.52
N GLU A 93 -3.01 -4.71 9.32
CA GLU A 93 -3.60 -5.28 8.10
C GLU A 93 -4.99 -4.67 7.82
N THR A 94 -5.86 -4.68 8.82
CA THR A 94 -7.22 -4.14 8.71
C THR A 94 -7.21 -2.65 8.37
N ALA A 95 -6.33 -1.87 9.01
CA ALA A 95 -6.25 -0.43 8.78
C ALA A 95 -5.73 -0.10 7.38
N VAL A 96 -4.71 -0.81 6.90
CA VAL A 96 -4.18 -0.67 5.52
C VAL A 96 -5.23 -1.11 4.50
N ALA A 97 -5.87 -2.26 4.70
CA ALA A 97 -6.87 -2.79 3.77
C ALA A 97 -8.09 -1.86 3.65
N THR A 98 -8.52 -1.28 4.77
CA THR A 98 -9.62 -0.30 4.80
C THR A 98 -9.22 0.97 4.06
N ALA A 99 -8.03 1.53 4.36
CA ALA A 99 -7.53 2.71 3.67
C ALA A 99 -7.35 2.48 2.17
N LEU A 100 -6.86 1.30 1.75
CA LEU A 100 -6.71 0.94 0.34
C LEU A 100 -8.08 0.92 -0.34
N LYS A 101 -9.07 0.26 0.28
CA LYS A 101 -10.44 0.22 -0.24
C LYS A 101 -11.04 1.62 -0.39
N ASP A 102 -10.85 2.50 0.60
CA ASP A 102 -11.32 3.88 0.54
C ASP A 102 -10.66 4.64 -0.61
N VAL A 103 -9.34 4.49 -0.77
CA VAL A 103 -8.55 5.17 -1.82
C VAL A 103 -8.97 4.69 -3.21
N LEU A 104 -9.20 3.40 -3.39
CA LEU A 104 -9.67 2.82 -4.66
C LEU A 104 -11.11 3.26 -4.98
N ALA A 105 -11.98 3.38 -3.98
CA ALA A 105 -13.38 3.73 -4.19
C ALA A 105 -13.62 5.24 -4.37
N ARG A 106 -12.87 6.09 -3.66
CA ARG A 106 -13.12 7.53 -3.55
C ARG A 106 -11.98 8.40 -4.11
N GLY A 107 -10.83 7.80 -4.39
CA GLY A 107 -9.63 8.47 -4.84
C GLY A 107 -8.75 8.96 -3.68
N MET A 108 -7.43 8.88 -3.89
CA MET A 108 -6.39 9.24 -2.92
C MET A 108 -6.61 10.61 -2.27
N ARG A 109 -6.87 11.63 -3.10
CA ARG A 109 -6.98 13.02 -2.65
C ARG A 109 -8.15 13.19 -1.68
N ALA A 110 -9.29 12.58 -1.98
CA ALA A 110 -10.48 12.68 -1.13
C ALA A 110 -10.22 12.07 0.26
N VAL A 111 -9.66 10.86 0.29
CA VAL A 111 -9.37 10.16 1.55
C VAL A 111 -8.30 10.89 2.36
N MET A 112 -7.26 11.40 1.70
CA MET A 112 -6.20 12.17 2.36
C MET A 112 -6.74 13.46 2.99
N THR A 113 -7.60 14.22 2.29
CA THR A 113 -8.21 15.43 2.85
C THR A 113 -9.14 15.11 4.02
N GLU A 114 -9.92 14.03 3.96
CA GLU A 114 -10.81 13.66 5.07
C GLU A 114 -10.04 13.19 6.31
N ARG A 115 -8.95 12.44 6.11
CA ARG A 115 -8.16 11.89 7.23
C ARG A 115 -7.18 12.91 7.82
N PHE A 116 -6.64 13.83 7.02
CA PHE A 116 -5.53 14.70 7.42
C PHE A 116 -5.69 16.19 7.05
N GLY A 117 -6.74 16.57 6.33
CA GLY A 117 -6.93 17.93 5.79
C GLY A 117 -7.59 18.91 6.76
N GLY A 118 -7.15 18.90 8.03
CA GLY A 118 -7.56 19.88 9.04
C GLY A 118 -7.12 21.30 8.72
#